data_AF-E3KE06-F1
#
_entry.id   AF-E3KE06-F1
#
_cell.length_a   1.000
_cell.length_b   1.000
_cell.length_c   1.000
_cell.angle_alpha   90.00
_cell.angle_beta   90.00
_cell.angle_gamma   90.00
#
_symmetry.space_group_name_H-M   'P 1'
#
loop_
_entity.id
_entity.type
_entity.pdbx_description
1 polymer ?
#
loop_
_entity_poly.entity_id
_entity_poly.type
_entity_poly.pdbx_seq_one_letter_code
_entity_poly.pdbx_strand_id
1 'polypeptide(L)'
;MWQHSSRTVLRLLNRHTPAFIPKSFSTPIRCFSQIPFSPLIAVQHSPAALSKAKVSDTKKKGKSRKSNSQPPAVLLNTNTPATIEDSTVSHEDVKYVATEAAHEGLFKGADAVEDSVLDGFYSIRNMDGFEKWISEHASTLCKASEGKDKPKDKTLVLDLDNTGSDYPIKLHPACLTFLHEMSAHYEEIAIYTSSSKDYAQQISCQIALRYAEVYRPNRFPISEILSRDDCPIDPIDKDRCKDLLRFGKLDNVVFIDDDPYYSMRSQNDNVLQVRRYHGNESEEAGLMALVPLLKFLSAVDSVPSNLRKLKKVWHKNGLVKIVQSTGNETC
;
A
#
# COMPACT_ATOMS: atom_id res chain seq x y z
N MET A 1 -16.64 59.87 -40.27
CA MET A 1 -16.53 61.24 -39.73
C MET A 1 -15.97 61.11 -38.32
N TRP A 2 -14.67 61.44 -38.15
CA TRP A 2 -13.93 61.86 -36.95
C TRP A 2 -14.12 61.13 -35.60
N GLN A 3 -13.12 60.81 -34.78
CA GLN A 3 -11.65 60.73 -34.86
C GLN A 3 -11.18 60.16 -33.49
N HIS A 4 -10.13 59.33 -33.53
CA HIS A 4 -9.05 59.10 -32.55
C HIS A 4 -9.24 59.28 -31.03
N SER A 5 -8.75 58.30 -30.25
CA SER A 5 -7.39 58.38 -29.69
C SER A 5 -6.92 57.08 -29.03
N SER A 6 -5.83 56.53 -29.56
CA SER A 6 -5.01 55.48 -28.97
C SER A 6 -4.18 56.01 -27.80
N ARG A 7 -3.95 55.18 -26.77
CA ARG A 7 -2.65 55.13 -26.05
C ARG A 7 -2.38 53.72 -25.55
N THR A 8 -1.41 53.08 -26.19
CA THR A 8 -0.57 51.99 -25.66
C THR A 8 0.61 52.63 -24.95
N VAL A 9 0.97 52.22 -23.72
CA VAL A 9 2.37 52.10 -23.21
C VAL A 9 2.42 51.16 -21.98
N LEU A 10 3.28 50.13 -22.12
CA LEU A 10 4.09 49.32 -21.18
C LEU A 10 3.62 48.85 -19.78
N ARG A 11 3.62 47.51 -19.67
CA ARG A 11 4.21 46.61 -18.65
C ARG A 11 4.86 47.24 -17.40
N LEU A 12 4.40 46.74 -16.24
CA LEU A 12 5.28 46.24 -15.18
C LEU A 12 4.66 44.97 -14.58
N LEU A 13 5.50 43.94 -14.52
CA LEU A 13 5.23 42.62 -13.95
C LEU A 13 5.04 42.75 -12.44
N ASN A 14 4.02 42.09 -11.89
CA ASN A 14 4.18 41.49 -10.57
C ASN A 14 3.37 40.18 -10.50
N ARG A 15 4.10 39.08 -10.72
CA ARG A 15 3.64 37.72 -10.44
C ARG A 15 3.63 37.57 -8.93
N HIS A 16 2.45 37.53 -8.31
CA HIS A 16 2.33 36.92 -7.00
C HIS A 16 2.41 35.40 -7.18
N THR A 17 3.62 34.87 -7.04
CA THR A 17 3.83 33.49 -6.60
C THR A 17 3.12 33.29 -5.26
N PRO A 18 2.23 32.29 -5.11
CA PRO A 18 1.83 31.88 -3.78
C PRO A 18 3.07 31.33 -3.07
N ALA A 19 3.42 31.97 -1.95
CA ALA A 19 4.51 31.54 -1.09
C ALA A 19 4.22 30.11 -0.62
N PHE A 20 5.18 29.23 -0.87
CA PHE A 20 5.27 27.91 -0.26
C PHE A 20 5.49 28.15 1.24
N ILE A 21 4.43 27.98 2.03
CA ILE A 21 4.55 27.95 3.49
C ILE A 21 5.06 26.56 3.85
N PRO A 22 6.28 26.40 4.38
CA PRO A 22 6.69 25.11 4.92
C PRO A 22 5.75 24.77 6.07
N LYS A 23 5.05 23.63 5.97
CA LYS A 23 4.25 23.07 7.08
C LYS A 23 5.20 22.86 8.27
N SER A 24 5.18 23.80 9.22
CA SER A 24 5.90 23.67 10.48
C SER A 24 5.12 22.79 11.43
N PHE A 25 5.75 21.71 11.89
CA PHE A 25 5.49 20.93 13.11
C PHE A 25 4.03 20.63 13.47
N SER A 26 3.67 19.37 13.22
CA SER A 26 2.67 18.54 13.88
C SER A 26 1.99 19.18 15.10
N THR A 27 0.73 19.57 14.94
CA THR A 27 -0.17 19.76 16.08
C THR A 27 -0.28 18.41 16.80
N PRO A 28 0.02 18.30 18.11
CA PRO A 28 -0.16 17.04 18.82
C PRO A 28 -1.63 16.64 18.75
N ILE A 29 -1.88 15.40 18.34
CA ILE A 29 -3.20 14.75 18.40
C ILE A 29 -3.66 14.87 19.87
N ARG A 30 -4.66 15.71 20.14
CA ARG A 30 -5.21 15.91 21.48
C ARG A 30 -6.04 14.68 21.87
N CYS A 31 -5.35 13.62 22.31
CA CYS A 31 -6.01 12.41 22.82
C CYS A 31 -6.38 12.49 24.31
N PHE A 32 -6.02 13.58 25.00
CA PHE A 32 -6.05 13.64 26.46
C PHE A 32 -7.18 14.46 27.09
N SER A 33 -8.20 14.87 26.33
CA SER A 33 -9.38 15.48 26.93
C SER A 33 -10.65 14.76 26.52
N GLN A 34 -11.17 13.94 27.44
CA GLN A 34 -12.56 13.47 27.53
C GLN A 34 -13.01 12.39 26.53
N ILE A 35 -12.46 11.18 26.61
CA ILE A 35 -13.17 9.98 26.11
C ILE A 35 -13.63 9.17 27.32
N PRO A 36 -14.94 8.96 27.55
CA PRO A 36 -15.41 8.04 28.58
C PRO A 36 -14.93 6.63 28.25
N PHE A 37 -14.29 5.98 29.22
CA PHE A 37 -13.84 4.60 29.12
C PHE A 37 -15.03 3.66 28.93
N SER A 38 -15.23 3.14 27.71
CA SER A 38 -16.02 1.92 27.54
C SER A 38 -15.13 0.72 27.90
N PRO A 39 -15.62 -0.24 28.72
CA PRO A 39 -14.80 -1.36 29.16
C PRO A 39 -14.46 -2.31 28.00
N LEU A 40 -13.21 -2.79 28.04
CA LEU A 40 -12.64 -3.80 27.15
C LEU A 40 -13.38 -5.14 27.28
N ILE A 41 -13.80 -5.72 26.16
CA ILE A 41 -14.08 -7.17 26.07
C ILE A 41 -12.88 -7.81 25.39
N ALA A 42 -12.03 -8.46 26.19
CA ALA A 42 -11.07 -9.43 25.69
C ALA A 42 -11.83 -10.69 25.27
N VAL A 43 -11.72 -11.11 24.01
CA VAL A 43 -12.23 -12.40 23.57
C VAL A 43 -11.28 -13.48 24.10
N GLN A 44 -11.66 -14.10 25.22
CA GLN A 44 -11.09 -15.38 25.64
C GLN A 44 -11.63 -16.47 24.71
N HIS A 45 -10.77 -17.00 23.83
CA HIS A 45 -11.06 -18.26 23.16
C HIS A 45 -10.93 -19.40 24.18
N SER A 46 -12.07 -19.93 24.61
CA SER A 46 -12.12 -21.24 25.25
C SER A 46 -12.21 -22.34 24.19
N PRO A 47 -11.48 -23.45 24.31
CA PRO A 47 -11.45 -24.52 23.31
C PRO A 47 -12.75 -25.35 23.38
N ALA A 48 -13.49 -25.40 22.29
CA ALA A 48 -14.65 -26.27 22.16
C ALA A 48 -14.22 -27.71 21.83
N ALA A 49 -14.86 -28.64 22.52
CA ALA A 49 -14.56 -30.06 22.59
C ALA A 49 -14.77 -30.82 21.27
N LEU A 50 -13.96 -31.87 21.11
CA LEU A 50 -14.11 -32.93 20.10
C LEU A 50 -15.50 -33.57 20.15
N SER A 51 -16.21 -33.57 19.02
CA SER A 51 -17.28 -34.53 18.74
C SER A 51 -16.86 -35.49 17.62
N LYS A 52 -16.93 -36.77 17.95
CA LYS A 52 -16.58 -37.96 17.15
C LYS A 52 -17.34 -38.00 15.82
N ALA A 53 -16.65 -38.27 14.71
CA ALA A 53 -17.24 -38.75 13.46
C ALA A 53 -16.70 -40.14 13.12
N LYS A 54 -17.63 -41.01 12.68
CA LYS A 54 -17.47 -42.44 12.43
C LYS A 54 -16.54 -42.74 11.26
N VAL A 55 -15.72 -43.76 11.48
CA VAL A 55 -14.90 -44.49 10.50
C VAL A 55 -15.79 -45.31 9.58
N SER A 56 -15.54 -45.25 8.27
CA SER A 56 -15.95 -46.26 7.30
C SER A 56 -14.71 -46.83 6.61
N ASP A 57 -14.52 -48.13 6.78
CA ASP A 57 -13.47 -48.95 6.17
C ASP A 57 -13.57 -49.01 4.64
N THR A 58 -12.42 -49.00 3.96
CA THR A 58 -12.21 -49.87 2.79
C THR A 58 -10.72 -50.16 2.54
N LYS A 59 -10.39 -51.45 2.59
CA LYS A 59 -9.10 -52.08 2.26
C LYS A 59 -8.78 -51.98 0.76
N LYS A 60 -7.50 -51.78 0.43
CA LYS A 60 -6.66 -52.58 -0.52
C LYS A 60 -5.23 -52.01 -0.53
N LYS A 61 -4.21 -52.63 0.06
CA LYS A 61 -3.40 -53.82 -0.31
C LYS A 61 -2.40 -53.56 -1.46
N GLY A 62 -1.10 -53.52 -1.11
CA GLY A 62 0.08 -53.68 -2.00
C GLY A 62 1.35 -53.13 -1.31
N LYS A 63 2.14 -53.94 -0.57
CA LYS A 63 3.42 -54.61 -1.00
C LYS A 63 4.37 -53.67 -1.79
N SER A 64 5.69 -53.60 -1.59
CA SER A 64 6.69 -54.11 -0.64
C SER A 64 8.09 -53.64 -1.13
N ARG A 65 9.09 -53.62 -0.21
CA ARG A 65 10.57 -53.60 -0.38
C ARG A 65 11.25 -52.24 -0.63
N LYS A 66 12.15 -51.78 0.28
CA LYS A 66 13.57 -52.17 0.54
C LYS A 66 14.44 -51.97 -0.72
N SER A 67 15.61 -51.33 -0.70
CA SER A 67 16.57 -50.98 0.36
C SER A 67 17.78 -50.24 -0.22
N ASN A 68 18.53 -49.58 0.66
CA ASN A 68 20.00 -49.57 0.77
C ASN A 68 20.89 -48.54 0.04
N SER A 69 21.66 -47.89 0.93
CA SER A 69 23.13 -47.72 0.96
C SER A 69 23.80 -46.61 0.16
N GLN A 70 24.69 -45.96 0.92
CA GLN A 70 25.48 -44.75 0.72
C GLN A 70 26.88 -45.11 0.10
N PRO A 71 27.85 -44.17 0.04
CA PRO A 71 28.56 -43.68 -1.15
C PRO A 71 29.93 -44.35 -1.39
N PRO A 72 30.77 -43.84 -2.32
CA PRO A 72 32.09 -43.39 -1.85
C PRO A 72 32.79 -42.24 -2.64
N ALA A 73 33.72 -41.63 -1.88
CA ALA A 73 35.11 -41.24 -2.20
C ALA A 73 35.46 -39.98 -3.01
N VAL A 74 36.12 -39.11 -2.23
CA VAL A 74 37.20 -38.14 -2.51
C VAL A 74 38.22 -38.58 -3.56
N LEU A 75 38.64 -37.65 -4.42
CA LEU A 75 39.95 -37.63 -5.06
C LEU A 75 40.48 -36.18 -5.09
N LEU A 76 41.63 -35.96 -4.43
CA LEU A 76 42.48 -34.79 -4.62
C LEU A 76 43.09 -34.84 -6.03
N ASN A 77 43.23 -33.67 -6.66
CA ASN A 77 44.38 -33.44 -7.54
C ASN A 77 44.80 -31.96 -7.56
N THR A 78 46.09 -31.77 -7.74
CA THR A 78 46.91 -30.58 -7.45
C THR A 78 47.26 -29.76 -8.71
N ASN A 79 47.56 -28.47 -8.49
CA ASN A 79 48.35 -27.52 -9.33
C ASN A 79 47.70 -27.07 -10.66
N THR A 80 47.75 -25.81 -11.14
CA THR A 80 48.62 -24.62 -10.95
C THR A 80 47.86 -23.39 -11.55
N PRO A 81 48.26 -22.13 -11.29
CA PRO A 81 47.41 -20.96 -11.47
C PRO A 81 47.44 -20.40 -12.90
N ALA A 82 46.27 -20.04 -13.41
CA ALA A 82 46.14 -19.15 -14.56
C ALA A 82 45.65 -17.79 -14.07
N THR A 83 46.43 -16.77 -14.40
CA THR A 83 46.20 -15.34 -14.26
C THR A 83 44.73 -14.98 -14.48
N ILE A 84 44.03 -14.57 -13.43
CA ILE A 84 42.73 -13.90 -13.56
C ILE A 84 43.03 -12.42 -13.44
N GLU A 85 42.81 -11.73 -14.55
CA GLU A 85 42.77 -10.28 -14.61
C GLU A 85 41.82 -9.77 -13.52
N ASP A 86 42.36 -8.91 -12.67
CA ASP A 86 41.65 -8.20 -11.61
C ASP A 86 40.67 -7.20 -12.25
N SER A 87 39.55 -7.73 -12.74
CA SER A 87 38.36 -6.94 -12.99
C SER A 87 37.67 -6.74 -11.64
N THR A 88 38.14 -5.74 -10.90
CA THR A 88 37.41 -5.11 -9.81
C THR A 88 36.14 -4.48 -10.38
N VAL A 89 35.15 -5.32 -10.72
CA VAL A 89 33.78 -4.86 -10.86
C VAL A 89 33.37 -4.45 -9.45
N SER A 90 33.16 -3.15 -9.24
CA SER A 90 32.79 -2.64 -7.93
C SER A 90 31.51 -3.36 -7.47
N HIS A 91 31.43 -3.71 -6.20
CA HIS A 91 30.22 -4.35 -5.63
C HIS A 91 28.95 -3.48 -5.84
N GLU A 92 29.12 -2.18 -6.09
CA GLU A 92 28.05 -1.25 -6.41
C GLU A 92 27.48 -1.48 -7.81
N ASP A 93 28.33 -1.72 -8.81
CA ASP A 93 27.91 -1.97 -10.20
C ASP A 93 27.09 -3.27 -10.33
N VAL A 94 27.50 -4.33 -9.63
CA VAL A 94 26.78 -5.62 -9.63
C VAL A 94 25.42 -5.49 -8.94
N LYS A 95 25.35 -4.73 -7.85
CA LYS A 95 24.10 -4.48 -7.12
C LYS A 95 23.14 -3.62 -7.96
N TYR A 96 23.64 -2.59 -8.62
CA TYR A 96 22.84 -1.72 -9.47
C TYR A 96 22.22 -2.47 -10.66
N VAL A 97 23.01 -3.27 -11.39
CA VAL A 97 22.52 -4.10 -12.51
C VAL A 97 21.45 -5.11 -12.05
N ALA A 98 21.61 -5.70 -10.86
CA ALA A 98 20.61 -6.60 -10.30
C ALA A 98 19.30 -5.88 -9.92
N THR A 99 19.37 -4.60 -9.49
CA THR A 99 18.18 -3.80 -9.15
C THR A 99 17.38 -3.38 -10.38
N GLU A 100 18.06 -2.96 -11.46
CA GLU A 100 17.40 -2.60 -12.73
C GLU A 100 16.74 -3.83 -13.38
N ALA A 101 17.45 -4.97 -13.44
CA ALA A 101 16.87 -6.20 -13.98
C ALA A 101 15.65 -6.70 -13.17
N ALA A 102 15.68 -6.54 -11.84
CA ALA A 102 14.52 -6.84 -10.99
C ALA A 102 13.35 -5.89 -11.28
N HIS A 103 13.63 -4.60 -11.48
CA HIS A 103 12.63 -3.58 -11.81
C HIS A 103 11.98 -3.84 -13.18
N GLU A 104 12.78 -4.14 -14.21
CA GLU A 104 12.28 -4.52 -15.54
C GLU A 104 11.45 -5.81 -15.51
N GLY A 105 11.93 -6.81 -14.77
CA GLY A 105 11.25 -8.09 -14.60
C GLY A 105 9.84 -7.95 -13.99
N LEU A 106 9.67 -6.99 -13.07
CA LEU A 106 8.39 -6.71 -12.41
C LEU A 106 7.30 -6.23 -13.38
N PHE A 107 7.70 -5.49 -14.42
CA PHE A 107 6.77 -4.90 -15.40
C PHE A 107 6.64 -5.71 -16.69
N LYS A 108 7.20 -6.92 -16.73
CA LYS A 108 7.18 -7.76 -17.92
C LYS A 108 5.75 -7.96 -18.43
N GLY A 109 5.51 -7.47 -19.65
CA GLY A 109 4.21 -7.59 -20.32
C GLY A 109 3.23 -6.45 -20.05
N ALA A 110 3.63 -5.41 -19.29
CA ALA A 110 2.85 -4.18 -19.15
C ALA A 110 2.62 -3.51 -20.51
N ASP A 111 3.64 -3.43 -21.37
CA ASP A 111 3.57 -2.76 -22.68
C ASP A 111 2.60 -3.43 -23.67
N ALA A 112 2.17 -4.66 -23.39
CA ALA A 112 1.15 -5.36 -24.18
C ALA A 112 -0.29 -4.93 -23.82
N VAL A 113 -0.46 -4.06 -22.81
CA VAL A 113 -1.75 -3.53 -22.38
C VAL A 113 -1.78 -2.03 -22.68
N GLU A 114 -2.69 -1.63 -23.56
CA GLU A 114 -2.90 -0.22 -23.88
C GLU A 114 -3.35 0.57 -22.65
N ASP A 115 -3.03 1.85 -22.60
CA ASP A 115 -3.44 2.71 -21.49
C ASP A 115 -4.96 2.87 -21.39
N SER A 116 -5.66 2.95 -22.52
CA SER A 116 -7.12 3.05 -22.58
C SER A 116 -7.86 1.92 -21.85
N VAL A 117 -7.25 0.73 -21.75
CA VAL A 117 -7.83 -0.44 -21.06
C VAL A 117 -8.07 -0.17 -19.59
N LEU A 118 -7.28 0.72 -19.01
CA LEU A 118 -7.27 1.02 -17.59
C LEU A 118 -7.97 2.36 -17.27
N ASP A 119 -8.83 2.84 -18.17
CA ASP A 119 -9.63 4.05 -17.96
C ASP A 119 -10.83 3.75 -17.06
N GLY A 120 -10.70 3.99 -15.76
CA GLY A 120 -11.76 3.76 -14.78
C GLY A 120 -11.23 3.53 -13.37
N PHE A 121 -12.09 3.01 -12.51
CA PHE A 121 -11.71 2.55 -11.18
C PHE A 121 -11.18 1.12 -11.24
N TYR A 122 -10.14 0.86 -10.45
CA TYR A 122 -9.46 -0.41 -10.42
C TYR A 122 -9.94 -1.17 -9.21
N SER A 123 -10.45 -2.37 -9.43
CA SER A 123 -10.78 -3.26 -8.34
C SER A 123 -10.10 -4.60 -8.56
N ILE A 124 -9.51 -5.14 -7.50
CA ILE A 124 -8.97 -6.49 -7.46
C ILE A 124 -10.15 -7.46 -7.53
N ARG A 125 -10.23 -8.21 -8.63
CA ARG A 125 -11.26 -9.23 -8.85
C ARG A 125 -10.96 -10.51 -8.09
N ASN A 126 -9.69 -10.87 -7.99
CA ASN A 126 -9.21 -12.09 -7.34
C ASN A 126 -8.20 -11.70 -6.25
N MET A 127 -8.71 -11.43 -5.04
CA MET A 127 -7.89 -10.96 -3.92
C MET A 127 -6.84 -12.00 -3.49
N ASP A 128 -7.22 -13.27 -3.39
CA ASP A 128 -6.29 -14.36 -3.05
C ASP A 128 -5.18 -14.48 -4.11
N GLY A 129 -5.54 -14.41 -5.40
CA GLY A 129 -4.58 -14.44 -6.50
C GLY A 129 -3.66 -13.22 -6.51
N PHE A 130 -4.17 -12.06 -6.12
CA PHE A 130 -3.40 -10.82 -6.02
C PHE A 130 -2.38 -10.86 -4.87
N GLU A 131 -2.81 -11.27 -3.68
CA GLU A 131 -1.91 -11.45 -2.52
C GLU A 131 -0.87 -12.53 -2.81
N LYS A 132 -1.27 -13.64 -3.46
CA LYS A 132 -0.34 -14.67 -3.92
C LYS A 132 0.68 -14.10 -4.91
N TRP A 133 0.25 -13.28 -5.86
CA TRP A 133 1.14 -12.63 -6.81
C TRP A 133 2.17 -11.75 -6.08
N ILE A 134 1.76 -10.95 -5.09
CA ILE A 134 2.70 -10.16 -4.28
C ILE A 134 3.70 -11.06 -3.57
N SER A 135 3.22 -12.15 -2.94
CA SER A 135 4.09 -13.10 -2.24
C SER A 135 5.11 -13.76 -3.17
N GLU A 136 4.71 -14.16 -4.38
CA GLU A 136 5.60 -14.77 -5.38
C GLU A 136 6.65 -13.78 -5.90
N HIS A 137 6.31 -12.49 -5.92
CA HIS A 137 7.20 -11.41 -6.41
C HIS A 137 7.87 -10.64 -5.27
N ALA A 138 7.72 -11.05 -4.00
CA ALA A 138 8.19 -10.30 -2.85
C ALA A 138 9.71 -10.05 -2.88
N SER A 139 10.50 -11.05 -3.29
CA SER A 139 11.96 -10.88 -3.42
C SER A 139 12.31 -9.84 -4.50
N THR A 140 11.61 -9.85 -5.63
CA THR A 140 11.82 -8.89 -6.73
C THR A 140 11.41 -7.49 -6.31
N LEU A 141 10.27 -7.34 -5.63
CA LEU A 141 9.78 -6.07 -5.08
C LEU A 141 10.77 -5.46 -4.08
N CYS A 142 11.30 -6.27 -3.16
CA CYS A 142 12.30 -5.82 -2.19
C CYS A 142 13.64 -5.49 -2.87
N LYS A 143 14.12 -6.31 -3.81
CA LYS A 143 15.37 -6.00 -4.53
C LYS A 143 15.27 -4.73 -5.36
N ALA A 144 14.12 -4.47 -5.98
CA ALA A 144 13.90 -3.25 -6.76
C ALA A 144 13.88 -1.96 -5.90
N SER A 145 13.74 -2.09 -4.58
CA SER A 145 13.88 -0.98 -3.62
C SER A 145 15.25 -0.92 -2.93
N GLU A 146 16.07 -1.98 -2.99
CA GLU A 146 17.41 -1.99 -2.39
C GLU A 146 18.38 -1.04 -3.12
N GLY A 147 19.26 -0.38 -2.36
CA GLY A 147 20.36 0.44 -2.91
C GLY A 147 19.96 1.86 -3.35
N LYS A 148 18.69 2.23 -3.22
CA LYS A 148 18.23 3.61 -3.35
C LYS A 148 18.30 4.28 -1.98
N ASP A 149 19.45 4.87 -1.63
CA ASP A 149 19.58 5.79 -0.47
C ASP A 149 18.83 7.10 -0.78
N LYS A 150 17.50 7.00 -0.87
CA LYS A 150 16.62 8.13 -1.06
C LYS A 150 16.07 8.57 0.29
N PRO A 151 15.99 9.89 0.55
CA PRO A 151 15.25 10.40 1.70
C PRO A 151 13.83 9.86 1.69
N LYS A 152 13.29 9.57 2.88
CA LYS A 152 11.85 9.32 3.01
C LYS A 152 11.12 10.60 2.62
N ASP A 153 10.43 10.56 1.48
CA ASP A 153 9.67 11.70 0.94
C ASP A 153 8.24 11.31 0.52
N LYS A 154 7.85 10.08 0.82
CA LYS A 154 6.57 9.48 0.46
C LYS A 154 5.59 9.54 1.62
N THR A 155 4.33 9.79 1.29
CA THR A 155 3.19 9.73 2.23
C THR A 155 2.36 8.48 1.96
N LEU A 156 2.16 7.68 3.00
CA LEU A 156 1.21 6.56 2.99
C LEU A 156 -0.11 7.03 3.59
N VAL A 157 -1.16 7.01 2.79
CA VAL A 157 -2.51 7.37 3.20
C VAL A 157 -3.32 6.09 3.37
N LEU A 158 -4.03 5.98 4.48
CA LEU A 158 -4.83 4.80 4.83
C LEU A 158 -6.30 5.21 4.96
N ASP A 159 -7.20 4.43 4.36
CA ASP A 159 -8.61 4.53 4.73
C ASP A 159 -8.86 3.95 6.13
N LEU A 160 -9.87 4.50 6.80
CA LEU A 160 -10.52 3.85 7.92
C LEU A 160 -11.95 3.50 7.52
N ASP A 161 -12.26 2.22 7.60
CA ASP A 161 -13.62 1.74 7.45
C ASP A 161 -14.55 2.37 8.50
N ASN A 162 -15.75 2.72 8.04
CA ASN A 162 -16.81 3.22 8.91
C ASN A 162 -17.56 2.03 9.50
N THR A 163 -17.32 1.73 10.78
CA THR A 163 -18.29 0.95 11.57
C THR A 163 -19.16 1.93 12.34
N GLY A 164 -20.48 1.79 12.22
CA GLY A 164 -21.45 2.71 12.84
C GLY A 164 -21.17 2.95 14.33
N SER A 165 -21.60 4.11 14.84
CA SER A 165 -21.30 4.64 16.19
C SER A 165 -21.56 3.70 17.37
N ASP A 166 -22.36 2.65 17.16
CA ASP A 166 -22.85 1.77 18.21
C ASP A 166 -21.96 0.53 18.44
N TYR A 167 -20.88 0.36 17.64
CA TYR A 167 -19.99 -0.79 17.73
C TYR A 167 -18.64 -0.45 18.37
N PRO A 168 -18.10 -1.35 19.21
CA PRO A 168 -16.76 -1.15 19.77
C PRO A 168 -15.73 -1.12 18.64
N ILE A 169 -14.80 -0.17 18.74
CA ILE A 169 -13.66 -0.05 17.83
C ILE A 169 -12.82 -1.33 17.88
N LYS A 170 -12.79 -2.05 16.75
CA LYS A 170 -11.90 -3.19 16.55
C LYS A 170 -10.80 -2.80 15.59
N LEU A 171 -9.57 -2.79 16.08
CA LEU A 171 -8.40 -2.63 15.21
C LEU A 171 -8.06 -3.97 14.60
N HIS A 172 -7.64 -3.95 13.33
CA HIS A 172 -7.05 -5.11 12.68
C HIS A 172 -5.88 -5.64 13.55
N PRO A 173 -5.75 -6.96 13.78
CA PRO A 173 -4.72 -7.52 14.67
C PRO A 173 -3.29 -7.11 14.31
N ALA A 174 -3.00 -7.06 13.00
CA ALA A 174 -1.71 -6.61 12.49
C ALA A 174 -1.53 -5.08 12.36
N CYS A 175 -2.52 -4.26 12.75
CA CYS A 175 -2.51 -2.80 12.51
C CYS A 175 -1.25 -2.13 13.08
N LEU A 176 -0.90 -2.40 14.35
CA LEU A 176 0.24 -1.74 14.99
C LEU A 176 1.57 -2.17 14.36
N THR A 177 1.72 -3.47 14.07
CA THR A 177 2.90 -4.01 13.38
C THR A 177 3.04 -3.41 12.00
N PHE A 178 1.95 -3.33 11.23
CA PHE A 178 1.92 -2.71 9.91
C PHE A 178 2.36 -1.24 9.96
N LEU A 179 1.78 -0.45 10.88
CA LEU A 179 2.15 0.97 11.05
C LEU A 179 3.61 1.13 11.45
N HIS A 180 4.12 0.27 12.34
CA HIS A 180 5.52 0.28 12.73
C HIS A 180 6.44 -0.01 11.55
N GLU A 181 6.14 -1.06 10.79
CA GLU A 181 6.90 -1.43 9.60
C GLU A 181 6.89 -0.30 8.56
N MET A 182 5.73 0.29 8.27
CA MET A 182 5.61 1.36 7.27
C MET A 182 6.27 2.67 7.71
N SER A 183 6.35 2.96 9.02
CA SER A 183 7.07 4.14 9.53
C SER A 183 8.59 4.09 9.23
N ALA A 184 9.13 2.89 9.00
CA ALA A 184 10.51 2.72 8.57
C ALA A 184 10.75 3.13 7.11
N HIS A 185 9.69 3.29 6.30
CA HIS A 185 9.79 3.50 4.84
C HIS A 185 9.16 4.81 4.36
N TYR A 186 8.10 5.27 5.01
CA TYR A 186 7.38 6.49 4.64
C TYR A 186 7.76 7.65 5.55
N GLU A 187 7.74 8.87 5.02
CA GLU A 187 7.98 10.10 5.79
C GLU A 187 6.79 10.37 6.72
N GLU A 188 5.60 10.19 6.16
CA GLU A 188 4.32 10.43 6.80
C GLU A 188 3.39 9.25 6.57
N ILE A 189 2.66 8.87 7.62
CA ILE A 189 1.47 8.04 7.50
C ILE A 189 0.29 8.91 7.90
N ALA A 190 -0.75 8.90 7.09
CA ALA A 190 -1.96 9.69 7.27
C ALA A 190 -3.22 8.82 7.16
N ILE A 191 -4.32 9.30 7.74
CA ILE A 191 -5.65 8.73 7.55
C ILE A 191 -6.43 9.63 6.60
N TYR A 192 -7.16 9.04 5.65
CA TYR A 192 -8.20 9.73 4.89
C TYR A 192 -9.47 8.89 4.80
N THR A 193 -10.47 9.23 5.61
CA THR A 193 -11.69 8.43 5.78
C THR A 193 -12.95 9.17 5.36
N SER A 194 -13.93 8.41 4.87
CA SER A 194 -15.30 8.87 4.65
C SER A 194 -16.14 8.95 5.94
N SER A 195 -15.54 8.63 7.09
CA SER A 195 -16.16 8.73 8.42
C SER A 195 -16.15 10.16 8.97
N SER A 196 -16.95 10.40 10.01
CA SER A 196 -16.94 11.69 10.72
C SER A 196 -15.57 11.97 11.36
N LYS A 197 -15.25 13.26 11.52
CA LYS A 197 -14.03 13.70 12.19
C LYS A 197 -13.89 13.14 13.60
N ASP A 198 -14.98 13.12 14.37
CA ASP A 198 -14.98 12.63 15.75
C ASP A 198 -14.66 11.14 15.81
N TYR A 199 -15.26 10.34 14.92
CA TYR A 199 -14.96 8.91 14.83
C TYR A 199 -13.50 8.66 14.45
N ALA A 200 -13.00 9.32 13.40
CA ALA A 200 -11.61 9.17 12.95
C ALA A 200 -10.60 9.55 14.06
N GLN A 201 -10.90 10.61 14.82
CA GLN A 201 -10.09 11.04 15.94
C GLN A 201 -10.07 10.00 17.08
N GLN A 202 -11.21 9.38 17.39
CA GLN A 202 -11.28 8.32 18.40
C GLN A 202 -10.46 7.08 17.99
N ILE A 203 -10.57 6.64 16.72
CA ILE A 203 -9.77 5.53 16.19
C ILE A 203 -8.27 5.83 16.30
N SER A 204 -7.86 7.02 15.85
CA SER A 204 -6.45 7.43 15.90
C SER A 204 -5.92 7.47 17.33
N CYS A 205 -6.72 7.93 18.30
CA CYS A 205 -6.33 7.89 19.70
C CYS A 205 -6.20 6.47 20.26
N GLN A 206 -7.08 5.54 19.88
CA GLN A 206 -6.95 4.13 20.26
C GLN A 206 -5.68 3.50 19.66
N ILE A 207 -5.36 3.82 18.41
CA ILE A 207 -4.11 3.38 17.77
C ILE A 207 -2.92 3.96 18.54
N ALA A 208 -2.90 5.27 18.80
CA ALA A 208 -1.80 5.94 19.49
C ALA A 208 -1.54 5.34 20.89
N LEU A 209 -2.58 5.14 21.70
CA LEU A 209 -2.45 4.55 23.04
C LEU A 209 -1.83 3.15 22.98
N ARG A 210 -2.39 2.24 22.16
CA ARG A 210 -1.89 0.86 22.05
C ARG A 210 -0.50 0.80 21.41
N TYR A 211 -0.23 1.68 20.45
CA TYR A 211 1.08 1.76 19.83
C TYR A 211 2.16 2.22 20.83
N ALA A 212 1.85 3.16 21.72
CA ALA A 212 2.77 3.59 22.78
C ALA A 212 3.09 2.47 23.77
N GLU A 213 2.10 1.64 24.13
CA GLU A 213 2.29 0.49 25.02
C GLU A 213 3.26 -0.54 24.44
N VAL A 214 3.17 -0.82 23.14
CA VAL A 214 3.97 -1.85 22.47
C VAL A 214 5.36 -1.33 22.09
N TYR A 215 5.44 -0.16 21.44
CA TYR A 215 6.67 0.30 20.78
C TYR A 215 7.40 1.46 21.48
N ARG A 216 6.76 2.12 22.48
CA ARG A 216 7.32 3.28 23.20
C ARG A 216 7.99 4.32 22.28
N PRO A 217 7.26 4.88 21.29
CA PRO A 217 7.88 5.66 20.24
C PRO A 217 8.23 7.09 20.68
N ASN A 218 9.19 7.69 19.99
CA ASN A 218 9.47 9.13 20.09
C ASN A 218 8.50 9.97 19.23
N ARG A 219 7.80 9.34 18.27
CA ARG A 219 6.79 9.95 17.39
C ARG A 219 5.69 8.95 17.10
N PHE A 220 4.43 9.35 17.20
CA PHE A 220 3.30 8.51 16.81
C PHE A 220 3.29 8.26 15.28
N PRO A 221 2.85 7.08 14.82
CA PRO A 221 2.95 6.72 13.42
C PRO A 221 2.03 7.56 12.53
N ILE A 222 0.86 7.98 13.02
CA ILE A 222 -0.12 8.77 12.26
C ILE A 222 0.14 10.26 12.49
N SER A 223 0.27 11.01 11.40
CA SER A 223 0.65 12.43 11.40
C SER A 223 -0.48 13.37 11.00
N GLU A 224 -1.39 12.92 10.13
CA GLU A 224 -2.51 13.70 9.62
C GLU A 224 -3.77 12.83 9.53
N ILE A 225 -4.95 13.43 9.73
CA ILE A 225 -6.25 12.78 9.62
C ILE A 225 -7.16 13.72 8.84
N LEU A 226 -7.62 13.27 7.68
CA LEU A 226 -8.70 13.88 6.92
C LEU A 226 -9.95 12.99 7.02
N SER A 227 -11.10 13.63 7.15
CA SER A 227 -12.39 13.01 7.40
C SER A 227 -13.36 13.29 6.25
N ARG A 228 -14.61 12.82 6.39
CA ARG A 228 -15.68 13.06 5.41
C ARG A 228 -15.85 14.53 5.03
N ASP A 229 -15.65 15.43 5.99
CA ASP A 229 -15.85 16.87 5.79
C ASP A 229 -14.72 17.48 4.96
N ASP A 230 -13.60 16.76 4.83
CA ASP A 230 -12.45 17.11 4.01
C ASP A 230 -12.53 16.50 2.59
N CYS A 231 -13.51 15.64 2.31
CA CYS A 231 -13.78 15.09 0.98
C CYS A 231 -14.52 16.12 0.11
N PRO A 232 -13.87 16.72 -0.92
CA PRO A 232 -14.57 17.58 -1.86
C PRO A 232 -15.58 16.80 -2.70
N ILE A 233 -16.49 17.54 -3.35
CA ILE A 233 -17.39 17.00 -4.36
C ILE A 233 -16.61 16.94 -5.69
N ASP A 234 -16.55 15.77 -6.33
CA ASP A 234 -15.97 15.61 -7.66
C ASP A 234 -16.79 16.46 -8.65
N PRO A 235 -16.16 17.39 -9.40
CA PRO A 235 -16.86 18.21 -10.37
C PRO A 235 -17.51 17.39 -11.50
N ILE A 236 -17.00 16.20 -11.80
CA ILE A 236 -17.48 15.30 -12.87
C ILE A 236 -18.59 14.41 -12.33
N ASP A 237 -18.28 13.56 -11.35
CA ASP A 237 -19.18 12.51 -10.87
C ASP A 237 -20.20 13.02 -9.82
N LYS A 238 -20.04 14.25 -9.32
CA LYS A 238 -20.90 14.90 -8.30
C LYS A 238 -20.97 14.18 -6.95
N ASP A 239 -20.17 13.15 -6.75
CA ASP A 239 -20.01 12.43 -5.49
C ASP A 239 -18.90 13.01 -4.63
N ARG A 240 -18.92 12.72 -3.33
CA ARG A 240 -17.80 13.07 -2.44
C ARG A 240 -16.67 12.09 -2.66
N CYS A 241 -15.49 12.61 -2.97
CA CYS A 241 -14.32 11.82 -3.26
C CYS A 241 -13.12 12.28 -2.42
N LYS A 242 -12.23 11.35 -2.14
CA LYS A 242 -10.94 11.57 -1.50
C LYS A 242 -9.97 12.17 -2.52
N ASP A 243 -9.58 13.42 -2.31
CA ASP A 243 -8.59 14.12 -3.13
C ASP A 243 -7.18 13.95 -2.53
N LEU A 244 -6.36 13.10 -3.15
CA LEU A 244 -5.01 12.75 -2.71
C LEU A 244 -4.01 13.91 -2.86
N LEU A 245 -4.34 14.97 -3.63
CA LEU A 245 -3.52 16.19 -3.69
C LEU A 245 -3.44 16.92 -2.34
N ARG A 246 -4.35 16.62 -1.41
CA ARG A 246 -4.30 17.11 -0.01
C ARG A 246 -3.02 16.68 0.71
N PHE A 247 -2.40 15.58 0.29
CA PHE A 247 -1.18 15.02 0.87
C PHE A 247 0.09 15.34 0.07
N GLY A 248 0.00 16.25 -0.92
CA GLY A 248 1.14 16.73 -1.70
C GLY A 248 1.15 16.23 -3.14
N LYS A 249 2.35 16.11 -3.72
CA LYS A 249 2.52 15.67 -5.11
C LYS A 249 2.14 14.20 -5.24
N LEU A 250 1.31 13.87 -6.22
CA LEU A 250 0.88 12.48 -6.47
C LEU A 250 2.05 11.53 -6.71
N ASP A 251 3.18 11.99 -7.25
CA ASP A 251 4.39 11.16 -7.37
C ASP A 251 4.85 10.56 -6.05
N ASN A 252 4.46 11.18 -4.93
CA ASN A 252 4.86 10.83 -3.59
C ASN A 252 3.74 10.28 -2.70
N VAL A 253 2.54 10.05 -3.21
CA VAL A 253 1.39 9.61 -2.40
C VAL A 253 0.99 8.19 -2.76
N VAL A 254 0.93 7.29 -1.78
CA VAL A 254 0.35 5.95 -1.90
C VAL A 254 -0.92 5.92 -1.05
N PHE A 255 -2.06 5.56 -1.62
CA PHE A 255 -3.32 5.44 -0.91
C PHE A 255 -3.80 3.99 -0.86
N ILE A 256 -4.13 3.50 0.33
CA ILE A 256 -4.71 2.17 0.55
C ILE A 256 -6.15 2.33 0.99
N ASP A 257 -7.05 1.67 0.27
CA ASP A 257 -8.49 1.68 0.51
C ASP A 257 -9.02 0.28 0.18
N ASP A 258 -9.94 -0.27 0.97
CA ASP A 258 -10.61 -1.54 0.61
C ASP A 258 -11.71 -1.31 -0.44
N ASP A 259 -12.15 -0.06 -0.60
CA ASP A 259 -13.14 0.40 -1.57
C ASP A 259 -12.61 1.55 -2.45
N PRO A 260 -11.92 1.23 -3.57
CA PRO A 260 -11.17 2.21 -4.36
C PRO A 260 -12.04 3.26 -5.07
N TYR A 261 -13.38 3.08 -5.09
CA TYR A 261 -14.31 3.98 -5.78
C TYR A 261 -14.45 5.35 -5.12
N TYR A 262 -14.07 5.49 -3.84
CA TYR A 262 -14.19 6.77 -3.12
C TYR A 262 -13.02 7.73 -3.34
N SER A 263 -12.11 7.43 -4.25
CA SER A 263 -11.00 8.32 -4.63
C SER A 263 -11.33 9.14 -5.89
N MET A 264 -10.65 10.27 -6.08
CA MET A 264 -10.77 11.02 -7.35
C MET A 264 -10.39 10.14 -8.54
N ARG A 265 -11.26 10.06 -9.55
CA ARG A 265 -11.06 9.16 -10.71
C ARG A 265 -9.70 9.32 -11.38
N SER A 266 -9.23 10.56 -11.53
CA SER A 266 -7.93 10.89 -12.15
C SER A 266 -6.71 10.53 -11.29
N GLN A 267 -6.91 10.08 -10.05
CA GLN A 267 -5.86 9.75 -9.09
C GLN A 267 -5.83 8.24 -8.78
N ASN A 268 -6.58 7.44 -9.53
CA ASN A 268 -6.65 6.00 -9.32
C ASN A 268 -5.27 5.33 -9.35
N ASP A 269 -4.29 5.85 -10.10
CA ASP A 269 -2.93 5.32 -10.14
C ASP A 269 -2.12 5.53 -8.87
N ASN A 270 -2.68 6.19 -7.87
CA ASN A 270 -2.15 6.25 -6.51
C ASN A 270 -2.84 5.29 -5.54
N VAL A 271 -3.90 4.59 -6.00
CA VAL A 271 -4.76 3.77 -5.15
C VAL A 271 -4.42 2.29 -5.28
N LEU A 272 -4.27 1.65 -4.12
CA LEU A 272 -4.04 0.22 -3.97
C LEU A 272 -5.20 -0.37 -3.16
N GLN A 273 -5.93 -1.32 -3.74
CA GLN A 273 -6.99 -1.98 -2.99
C GLN A 273 -6.41 -2.97 -1.99
N VAL A 274 -6.88 -2.93 -0.75
CA VAL A 274 -6.59 -3.94 0.29
C VAL A 274 -7.80 -4.85 0.52
N ARG A 275 -7.56 -6.06 1.05
CA ARG A 275 -8.64 -6.92 1.51
C ARG A 275 -9.39 -6.25 2.66
N ARG A 276 -10.71 -6.14 2.51
CA ARG A 276 -11.62 -5.73 3.58
C ARG A 276 -11.53 -6.69 4.76
N TYR A 277 -11.46 -6.15 5.98
CA TYR A 277 -11.39 -6.93 7.21
C TYR A 277 -12.66 -6.75 8.05
N HIS A 278 -13.40 -7.83 8.25
CA HIS A 278 -14.64 -7.87 9.01
C HIS A 278 -14.47 -8.49 10.41
N GLY A 279 -13.23 -8.80 10.81
CA GLY A 279 -12.96 -9.52 12.05
C GLY A 279 -12.80 -11.03 11.89
N ASN A 280 -12.74 -11.54 10.66
CA ASN A 280 -12.55 -12.98 10.41
C ASN A 280 -11.07 -13.34 10.31
N GLU A 281 -10.66 -14.45 10.93
CA GLU A 281 -9.26 -14.93 10.90
C GLU A 281 -8.73 -15.14 9.46
N SER A 282 -9.59 -15.58 8.54
CA SER A 282 -9.22 -15.78 7.13
C SER A 282 -8.82 -14.50 6.39
N GLU A 283 -9.16 -13.33 6.93
CA GLU A 283 -8.90 -12.02 6.33
C GLU A 283 -7.66 -11.34 6.93
N GLU A 284 -7.16 -11.82 8.08
CA GLU A 284 -6.11 -11.14 8.87
C GLU A 284 -4.76 -11.02 8.13
N ALA A 285 -4.48 -11.92 7.19
CA ALA A 285 -3.26 -11.86 6.41
C ALA A 285 -3.24 -10.67 5.42
N GLY A 286 -4.41 -10.15 5.04
CA GLY A 286 -4.57 -9.22 3.92
C GLY A 286 -3.79 -7.92 4.07
N LEU A 287 -3.76 -7.34 5.28
CA LEU A 287 -3.03 -6.08 5.52
C LEU A 287 -1.51 -6.27 5.38
N MET A 288 -0.96 -7.36 5.93
CA MET A 288 0.48 -7.61 5.88
C MET A 288 0.94 -8.13 4.52
N ALA A 289 0.04 -8.73 3.73
CA ALA A 289 0.36 -9.18 2.37
C ALA A 289 0.82 -8.03 1.45
N LEU A 290 0.42 -6.78 1.73
CA LEU A 290 0.81 -5.61 0.93
C LEU A 290 2.23 -5.10 1.22
N VAL A 291 2.84 -5.48 2.35
CA VAL A 291 4.11 -4.89 2.82
C VAL A 291 5.21 -4.90 1.76
N PRO A 292 5.51 -6.00 1.03
CA PRO A 292 6.55 -5.99 0.01
C PRO A 292 6.29 -4.97 -1.09
N LEU A 293 5.04 -4.83 -1.51
CA LEU A 293 4.63 -3.87 -2.54
C LEU A 293 4.73 -2.43 -2.03
N LEU A 294 4.31 -2.15 -0.80
CA LEU A 294 4.40 -0.81 -0.21
C LEU A 294 5.85 -0.38 0.02
N LYS A 295 6.74 -1.31 0.38
CA LYS A 295 8.19 -1.03 0.45
C LYS A 295 8.74 -0.67 -0.93
N PHE A 296 8.35 -1.40 -1.96
CA PHE A 296 8.71 -1.06 -3.33
C PHE A 296 8.26 0.37 -3.70
N LEU A 297 6.98 0.70 -3.46
CA LEU A 297 6.42 2.02 -3.77
C LEU A 297 7.04 3.16 -2.97
N SER A 298 7.56 2.89 -1.77
CA SER A 298 8.28 3.90 -0.99
C SER A 298 9.60 4.33 -1.65
N ALA A 299 10.18 3.51 -2.54
CA ALA A 299 11.50 3.72 -3.12
C ALA A 299 11.49 4.18 -4.60
N VAL A 300 10.32 4.22 -5.25
CA VAL A 300 10.21 4.65 -6.65
C VAL A 300 10.14 6.18 -6.78
N ASP A 301 10.53 6.70 -7.93
CA ASP A 301 10.47 8.14 -8.23
C ASP A 301 9.04 8.66 -8.40
N SER A 302 8.19 7.88 -9.07
CA SER A 302 6.79 8.23 -9.32
C SER A 302 5.91 7.04 -8.99
N VAL A 303 5.14 7.16 -7.90
CA VAL A 303 4.11 6.20 -7.52
C VAL A 303 3.14 5.92 -8.68
N PRO A 304 2.47 6.92 -9.31
CA PRO A 304 1.46 6.64 -10.32
C PRO A 304 2.04 5.95 -11.55
N SER A 305 3.25 6.30 -11.99
CA SER A 305 3.90 5.61 -13.11
C SER A 305 4.14 4.12 -12.83
N ASN A 306 4.60 3.77 -11.63
CA ASN A 306 4.92 2.39 -11.28
C ASN A 306 3.65 1.57 -10.99
N LEU A 307 2.69 2.13 -10.25
CA LEU A 307 1.41 1.47 -10.00
C LEU A 307 0.63 1.24 -11.30
N ARG A 308 0.67 2.18 -12.25
CA ARG A 308 0.05 2.02 -13.57
C ARG A 308 0.64 0.81 -14.32
N LYS A 309 1.96 0.66 -14.35
CA LYS A 309 2.62 -0.52 -14.97
C LYS A 309 2.25 -1.81 -14.26
N LEU A 310 2.22 -1.82 -12.92
CA LEU A 310 1.77 -2.97 -12.14
C LEU A 310 0.33 -3.37 -12.46
N LYS A 311 -0.58 -2.39 -12.54
CA LYS A 311 -1.98 -2.62 -12.90
C LYS A 311 -2.12 -3.22 -14.30
N LYS A 312 -1.30 -2.82 -15.27
CA LYS A 312 -1.24 -3.48 -16.58
C LYS A 312 -0.84 -4.95 -16.46
N VAL A 313 0.18 -5.24 -15.65
CA VAL A 313 0.59 -6.64 -15.36
C VAL A 313 -0.55 -7.40 -14.68
N TRP A 314 -1.18 -6.84 -13.66
CA TRP A 314 -2.29 -7.49 -12.95
C TRP A 314 -3.52 -7.70 -13.83
N HIS A 315 -3.81 -6.77 -14.75
CA HIS A 315 -4.87 -6.89 -15.73
C HIS A 315 -4.60 -8.06 -16.69
N LYS A 316 -3.38 -8.13 -17.24
CA LYS A 316 -2.95 -9.25 -18.09
C LYS A 316 -3.05 -10.61 -17.41
N ASN A 317 -2.84 -10.65 -16.09
CA ASN A 317 -2.95 -11.87 -15.27
C ASN A 317 -4.39 -12.13 -14.76
N GLY A 318 -5.38 -11.33 -15.18
CA GLY A 318 -6.77 -11.51 -14.77
C GLY A 318 -7.06 -11.23 -13.29
N LEU A 319 -6.17 -10.49 -12.61
CA LEU A 319 -6.26 -10.18 -11.18
C LEU A 319 -7.15 -8.97 -10.91
N VAL A 320 -7.24 -8.04 -11.86
CA VAL A 320 -8.04 -6.81 -11.73
C VAL A 320 -9.20 -6.78 -12.70
N LYS A 321 -10.24 -6.05 -12.32
CA LYS A 321 -11.33 -5.59 -13.17
C LYS A 321 -11.32 -4.07 -13.20
N ILE A 322 -11.73 -3.51 -14.32
CA ILE A 322 -11.95 -2.07 -14.47
C ILE A 322 -13.44 -1.83 -14.37
N VAL A 323 -13.82 -0.96 -13.44
CA VAL A 323 -15.20 -0.57 -13.22
C VAL A 323 -15.34 0.84 -13.72
N GLN A 324 -16.26 1.03 -14.67
CA GLN A 324 -16.63 2.36 -15.13
C GLN A 324 -17.40 3.06 -14.03
N SER A 325 -17.14 4.35 -13.82
CA SER A 325 -18.01 5.19 -13.01
C SER A 325 -19.41 5.14 -13.62
N THR A 326 -20.41 4.73 -12.84
CA THR A 326 -21.82 4.63 -13.28
C THR A 326 -22.49 6.00 -13.42
N GLY A 327 -21.73 7.09 -13.56
CA GLY A 327 -22.21 8.48 -13.56
C GLY A 327 -23.25 8.87 -14.62
N ASN A 328 -23.79 7.92 -15.40
CA ASN A 328 -24.93 8.11 -16.30
C ASN A 328 -26.02 7.02 -16.20
N GLU A 329 -25.89 6.03 -15.32
CA GLU A 329 -27.00 5.09 -15.07
C GLU A 329 -27.86 5.66 -13.95
N THR A 330 -28.88 6.42 -14.35
CA THR A 330 -30.01 6.76 -13.47
C THR A 330 -30.58 5.46 -12.89
N CYS A 331 -30.59 5.34 -11.56
CA CYS A 331 -31.36 4.32 -10.85
C CYS A 331 -32.81 4.24 -11.31
#